data_AF-A0A2E4BX37-F1
#
_entry.id   AF-A0A2E4BX37-F1
#
_cell.length_a   1.000
_cell.length_b   1.000
_cell.length_c   1.000
_cell.angle_alpha   90.00
_cell.angle_beta   90.00
_cell.angle_gamma   90.00
#
_symmetry.space_group_name_H-M   'P 1'
#
loop_
_entity.id
_entity.type
_entity.pdbx_description
1 polymer ?
#
loop_
_entity_poly.entity_id
_entity_poly.type
_entity_poly.pdbx_seq_one_letter_code
_entity_poly.pdbx_strand_id
1 'polypeptide(L)'
;MIPRILVNTCFLPYIKLVDRRYFLILIVFVGLVASLSRAWGAEDDVPDFSGFWAGMFEPEDQQYRGPGPDFGDFRGLPLSEVGLAKAKSWDPDDDYLPENLNKPHSPTNIMRSSFPFQIVQEPDMITLKMESCEQVRKVHMGGVSHPPEETPHTFMGHSIGHWEGQTLVVHTTHIIENYVRRNGVAHSEKIQLEERYTRDGDYLLLMMIVEDPVYFSAPFMRVIAFRHRPDVTALRPYPCGG
;
A
#
# COMPACT_ATOMS: atom_id res chain seq x y z
N MET A 1 71.52 2.27 42.86
CA MET A 1 72.63 1.76 42.02
C MET A 1 72.22 0.37 41.53
N ILE A 2 72.40 0.06 40.23
CA ILE A 2 72.29 -1.29 39.57
C ILE A 2 70.87 -1.68 39.05
N PRO A 3 70.68 -2.24 37.83
CA PRO A 3 70.16 -1.48 36.67
C PRO A 3 69.06 -2.20 35.82
N ARG A 4 68.75 -1.59 34.66
CA ARG A 4 67.79 -1.96 33.58
C ARG A 4 68.06 -3.29 32.86
N ILE A 5 67.00 -3.91 32.33
CA ILE A 5 67.02 -4.94 31.27
C ILE A 5 65.99 -4.59 30.16
N LEU A 6 66.40 -4.81 28.90
CA LEU A 6 65.62 -4.70 27.66
C LEU A 6 65.33 -6.11 27.08
N VAL A 7 64.06 -6.39 26.79
CA VAL A 7 63.44 -6.84 25.50
C VAL A 7 64.19 -7.90 24.64
N ASN A 8 63.59 -9.08 24.36
CA ASN A 8 62.81 -9.44 23.13
C ASN A 8 62.65 -10.97 22.84
N THR A 9 61.49 -11.32 22.22
CA THR A 9 61.20 -12.36 21.19
C THR A 9 61.18 -13.89 21.42
N CYS A 10 60.04 -14.46 20.98
CA CYS A 10 59.84 -15.62 20.06
C CYS A 10 59.41 -17.03 20.56
N PHE A 11 58.19 -17.38 20.13
CA PHE A 11 57.72 -18.61 19.44
C PHE A 11 57.89 -20.00 20.11
N LEU A 12 56.76 -20.58 20.48
CA LEU A 12 56.57 -22.01 20.80
C LEU A 12 56.11 -22.79 19.54
N PRO A 13 56.73 -23.94 19.22
CA PRO A 13 56.15 -24.93 18.31
C PRO A 13 55.43 -26.01 19.12
N TYR A 14 54.30 -26.55 18.64
CA TYR A 14 54.01 -28.00 18.66
C TYR A 14 52.67 -28.30 17.97
N ILE A 15 52.75 -28.76 16.72
CA ILE A 15 51.68 -29.49 16.03
C ILE A 15 51.96 -30.97 16.26
N LYS A 16 51.02 -31.70 16.87
CA LYS A 16 50.96 -33.16 16.74
C LYS A 16 49.53 -33.62 16.45
N LEU A 17 49.42 -34.25 15.27
CA LEU A 17 48.50 -35.29 14.85
C LEU A 17 47.02 -35.12 15.22
N VAL A 18 46.26 -34.59 14.26
CA VAL A 18 44.84 -34.95 14.09
C VAL A 18 44.76 -36.12 13.12
N ASP A 19 44.19 -37.22 13.60
CA ASP A 19 44.13 -38.52 12.96
C ASP A 19 43.31 -38.51 11.66
N ARG A 20 43.80 -39.18 10.61
CA ARG A 20 43.33 -39.11 9.21
C ARG A 20 41.89 -39.61 9.04
N ARG A 21 41.34 -40.28 10.06
CA ARG A 21 39.96 -40.77 10.14
C ARG A 21 38.95 -39.66 10.45
N TYR A 22 39.36 -38.59 11.13
CA TYR A 22 38.46 -37.47 11.48
C TYR A 22 38.38 -36.42 10.37
N PHE A 23 39.36 -36.35 9.47
CA PHE A 23 39.36 -35.39 8.36
C PHE A 23 38.27 -35.71 7.32
N LEU A 24 38.00 -36.99 7.08
CA LEU A 24 36.90 -37.43 6.20
C LEU A 24 35.52 -37.17 6.82
N ILE A 25 35.39 -37.32 8.15
CA ILE A 25 34.13 -37.05 8.87
C ILE A 25 33.81 -35.55 8.87
N LEU A 26 34.82 -34.68 8.98
CA LEU A 26 34.63 -33.23 8.94
C LEU A 26 34.20 -32.73 7.55
N ILE A 27 34.73 -33.31 6.46
CA ILE A 27 34.33 -32.97 5.09
C ILE A 27 32.90 -33.41 4.80
N VAL A 28 32.48 -34.58 5.32
CA VAL A 28 31.08 -35.03 5.20
C VAL A 28 30.14 -34.12 6.01
N PHE A 29 30.54 -33.63 7.19
CA PHE A 29 29.68 -32.75 8.00
C PHE A 29 29.55 -31.34 7.41
N VAL A 30 30.63 -30.75 6.86
CA VAL A 30 30.56 -29.47 6.14
C VAL A 30 29.78 -29.63 4.82
N GLY A 31 29.94 -30.77 4.13
CA GLY A 31 29.13 -31.11 2.96
C GLY A 31 27.64 -31.29 3.29
N LEU A 32 27.29 -31.92 4.42
CA LEU A 32 25.89 -32.14 4.81
C LEU A 32 25.21 -30.85 5.31
N VAL A 33 25.95 -29.94 5.95
CA VAL A 33 25.41 -28.62 6.34
C VAL A 33 25.30 -27.71 5.10
N ALA A 34 26.22 -27.79 4.14
CA ALA A 34 26.12 -27.06 2.87
C ALA A 34 25.01 -27.60 1.95
N SER A 35 24.64 -28.89 2.08
CA SER A 35 23.51 -29.51 1.36
C SER A 35 22.15 -29.24 2.01
N LEU A 36 22.14 -28.62 3.19
CA LEU A 36 20.94 -28.13 3.88
C LEU A 36 20.78 -26.62 3.75
N SER A 37 21.45 -26.01 2.77
CA SER A 37 20.92 -24.82 2.08
C SER A 37 19.72 -25.23 1.22
N ARG A 38 18.78 -25.96 1.81
CA ARG A 38 17.43 -26.07 1.29
C ARG A 38 16.97 -24.62 1.27
N ALA A 39 16.81 -24.10 0.06
CA ALA A 39 16.29 -22.78 -0.17
C ALA A 39 15.19 -22.52 0.86
N TRP A 40 15.38 -21.52 1.72
CA TRP A 40 14.25 -20.69 2.13
C TRP A 40 13.82 -19.91 0.88
N GLY A 41 13.39 -20.63 -0.15
CA GLY A 41 12.27 -20.19 -0.93
C GLY A 41 11.10 -20.58 -0.06
N ALA A 42 10.58 -19.64 0.72
CA ALA A 42 9.14 -19.55 0.74
C ALA A 42 8.78 -19.44 -0.74
N GLU A 43 8.24 -20.51 -1.30
CA GLU A 43 7.31 -20.32 -2.39
C GLU A 43 6.20 -19.49 -1.72
N ASP A 44 6.34 -18.17 -1.81
CA ASP A 44 5.39 -17.21 -1.27
C ASP A 44 4.08 -17.61 -1.93
N ASP A 45 3.21 -18.26 -1.17
CA ASP A 45 1.85 -18.57 -1.62
C ASP A 45 1.15 -17.22 -1.70
N VAL A 46 1.32 -16.57 -2.84
CA VAL A 46 0.76 -15.25 -3.14
C VAL A 46 -0.75 -15.39 -2.91
N PRO A 47 -1.30 -14.69 -1.90
CA PRO A 47 -2.71 -14.86 -1.58
C PRO A 47 -3.57 -14.50 -2.79
N ASP A 48 -4.59 -15.31 -3.04
CA ASP A 48 -5.59 -14.95 -4.03
C ASP A 48 -6.55 -13.91 -3.44
N PHE A 49 -6.59 -12.71 -4.01
CA PHE A 49 -7.55 -11.66 -3.68
C PHE A 49 -8.73 -11.62 -4.64
N SER A 50 -8.75 -12.49 -5.66
CA SER A 50 -9.79 -12.48 -6.69
C SER A 50 -11.18 -12.67 -6.11
N GLY A 51 -12.15 -11.96 -6.67
CA GLY A 51 -13.55 -12.05 -6.27
C GLY A 51 -14.19 -10.68 -6.06
N PHE A 52 -15.38 -10.70 -5.46
CA PHE A 52 -16.17 -9.50 -5.18
C PHE A 52 -16.02 -9.13 -3.71
N TRP A 53 -15.87 -7.83 -3.46
CA TRP A 53 -15.64 -7.27 -2.15
C TRP A 53 -16.56 -6.08 -1.96
N ALA A 54 -17.06 -5.87 -0.74
CA ALA A 54 -17.88 -4.70 -0.41
C ALA A 54 -17.36 -4.04 0.86
N GLY A 55 -17.42 -2.71 0.90
CA GLY A 55 -17.06 -1.94 2.09
C GLY A 55 -17.89 -2.37 3.29
N MET A 56 -17.24 -2.69 4.40
CA MET A 56 -17.94 -2.86 5.67
C MET A 56 -18.38 -1.48 6.14
N PHE A 57 -19.70 -1.30 6.23
CA PHE A 57 -20.32 -0.05 6.62
C PHE A 57 -20.83 -0.18 8.06
N GLU A 58 -19.89 -0.21 9.00
CA GLU A 58 -20.22 -0.21 10.43
C GLU A 58 -20.68 1.19 10.87
N PRO A 59 -21.52 1.31 11.92
CA PRO A 59 -22.09 2.59 12.36
C PRO A 59 -21.06 3.67 12.66
N GLU A 60 -19.87 3.28 13.13
CA GLU A 60 -18.78 4.20 13.50
C GLU A 60 -18.20 4.96 12.30
N ASP A 61 -18.13 4.31 11.14
CA ASP A 61 -17.58 4.88 9.91
C ASP A 61 -18.65 5.48 9.00
N GLN A 62 -19.93 5.32 9.34
CA GLN A 62 -21.06 5.74 8.53
C GLN A 62 -21.00 7.23 8.15
N GLN A 63 -20.67 8.10 9.10
CA GLN A 63 -20.52 9.54 8.83
C GLN A 63 -19.44 9.79 7.78
N TYR A 64 -18.30 9.12 7.90
CA TYR A 64 -17.15 9.35 7.03
C TYR A 64 -17.28 8.69 5.66
N ARG A 65 -17.98 7.55 5.55
CA ARG A 65 -18.14 6.77 4.31
C ARG A 65 -19.46 7.04 3.56
N GLY A 66 -20.46 7.60 4.24
CA GLY A 66 -21.77 7.95 3.67
C GLY A 66 -21.89 9.43 3.34
N PRO A 67 -22.64 10.22 4.14
CA PRO A 67 -22.91 11.63 3.82
C PRO A 67 -21.65 12.51 3.80
N GLY A 68 -20.60 12.12 4.51
CA GLY A 68 -19.40 12.91 4.73
C GLY A 68 -19.33 13.44 6.16
N PRO A 69 -18.12 13.85 6.63
CA PRO A 69 -17.98 14.58 7.88
C PRO A 69 -18.76 15.89 7.85
N ASP A 70 -19.06 16.42 9.03
CA ASP A 70 -19.71 17.73 9.15
C ASP A 70 -18.86 18.82 8.47
N PHE A 71 -19.54 19.84 7.92
CA PHE A 71 -18.86 20.97 7.27
C PHE A 71 -17.94 21.69 8.26
N GLY A 72 -16.71 21.94 7.84
CA GLY A 72 -15.68 22.53 8.70
C GLY A 72 -15.04 21.55 9.70
N ASP A 73 -15.46 20.27 9.76
CA ASP A 73 -14.81 19.28 10.61
C ASP A 73 -13.58 18.65 9.95
N PHE A 74 -12.42 19.25 10.24
CA PHE A 74 -11.13 18.77 9.75
C PHE A 74 -10.36 17.93 10.77
N ARG A 75 -11.01 17.52 11.87
CA ARG A 75 -10.33 16.81 12.95
C ARG A 75 -9.74 15.48 12.47
N GLY A 76 -8.64 15.10 13.12
CA GLY A 76 -7.89 13.88 12.82
C GLY A 76 -7.04 13.94 11.56
N LEU A 77 -6.92 15.10 10.89
CA LEU A 77 -6.04 15.30 9.76
C LEU A 77 -4.95 16.35 10.04
N PRO A 78 -3.69 16.04 9.72
CA PRO A 78 -2.59 16.99 9.84
C PRO A 78 -2.59 17.91 8.61
N LEU A 79 -3.56 18.82 8.50
CA LEU A 79 -3.57 19.79 7.40
C LEU A 79 -2.42 20.79 7.54
N SER A 80 -1.85 21.22 6.40
CA SER A 80 -0.98 22.39 6.33
C SER A 80 -1.83 23.67 6.42
N GLU A 81 -1.19 24.84 6.55
CA GLU A 81 -1.91 26.12 6.49
C GLU A 81 -2.62 26.30 5.14
N VAL A 82 -1.96 25.91 4.04
CA VAL A 82 -2.52 25.96 2.68
C VAL A 82 -3.69 24.99 2.53
N GLY A 83 -3.54 23.75 3.00
CA GLY A 83 -4.61 22.75 2.94
C GLY A 83 -5.83 23.15 3.79
N LEU A 84 -5.61 23.74 4.95
CA LEU A 84 -6.68 24.27 5.79
C LEU A 84 -7.40 25.45 5.13
N ALA A 85 -6.66 26.36 4.50
CA ALA A 85 -7.25 27.48 3.76
C ALA A 85 -8.11 26.99 2.58
N LYS A 86 -7.60 26.03 1.80
CA LYS A 86 -8.32 25.38 0.70
C LYS A 86 -9.60 24.70 1.19
N ALA A 87 -9.53 23.94 2.28
CA ALA A 87 -10.69 23.26 2.83
C ALA A 87 -11.76 24.22 3.36
N LYS A 88 -11.35 25.37 3.91
CA LYS A 88 -12.27 26.43 4.36
C LYS A 88 -12.88 27.25 3.24
N SER A 89 -12.24 27.31 2.08
CA SER A 89 -12.77 28.02 0.91
C SER A 89 -13.74 27.19 0.07
N TRP A 90 -13.90 25.90 0.38
CA TRP A 90 -14.83 25.02 -0.33
C TRP A 90 -16.28 25.37 0.03
N ASP A 91 -17.11 25.48 -1.00
CA ASP A 91 -18.56 25.63 -0.88
C ASP A 91 -19.24 24.28 -1.17
N PRO A 92 -20.08 23.74 -0.26
CA PRO A 92 -20.85 22.54 -0.52
C PRO A 92 -21.71 22.60 -1.78
N ASP A 93 -22.18 23.79 -2.17
CA ASP A 93 -23.01 23.96 -3.36
C ASP A 93 -22.23 23.67 -4.65
N ASP A 94 -20.90 23.80 -4.63
CA ASP A 94 -20.05 23.48 -5.78
C ASP A 94 -20.16 21.99 -6.15
N ASP A 95 -20.28 21.09 -5.18
CA ASP A 95 -20.36 19.65 -5.43
C ASP A 95 -21.64 19.26 -6.22
N TYR A 96 -22.67 20.11 -6.19
CA TYR A 96 -23.94 19.92 -6.90
C TYR A 96 -23.97 20.58 -8.28
N LEU A 97 -22.90 21.28 -8.68
CA LEU A 97 -22.80 21.84 -10.03
C LEU A 97 -22.76 20.71 -11.07
N PRO A 98 -23.43 20.86 -12.23
CA PRO A 98 -23.49 19.82 -13.26
C PRO A 98 -22.11 19.28 -13.70
N GLU A 99 -21.10 20.15 -13.74
CA GLU A 99 -19.71 19.79 -14.06
C GLU A 99 -19.01 18.94 -12.98
N ASN A 100 -19.52 18.94 -11.74
CA ASN A 100 -18.92 18.28 -10.59
C ASN A 100 -19.60 16.95 -10.24
N LEU A 101 -20.89 16.80 -10.55
CA LEU A 101 -21.66 15.58 -10.31
C LEU A 101 -21.02 14.32 -10.92
N ASN A 102 -20.41 14.47 -12.09
CA ASN A 102 -19.87 13.35 -12.86
C ASN A 102 -18.35 13.21 -12.74
N LYS A 103 -17.72 13.90 -11.79
CA LYS A 103 -16.26 13.84 -11.63
C LYS A 103 -15.83 12.48 -11.06
N PRO A 104 -14.91 11.75 -11.74
CA PRO A 104 -14.33 10.54 -11.20
C PRO A 104 -13.62 10.79 -9.87
N HIS A 105 -13.59 9.78 -9.02
CA HIS A 105 -12.97 9.88 -7.71
C HIS A 105 -11.53 9.36 -7.77
N SER A 106 -10.64 9.93 -6.96
CA SER A 106 -9.28 9.39 -6.85
C SER A 106 -9.23 8.13 -5.98
N PRO A 107 -8.15 7.32 -6.05
CA PRO A 107 -7.95 6.16 -5.17
C PRO A 107 -8.19 6.45 -3.69
N THR A 108 -7.78 7.62 -3.20
CA THR A 108 -7.97 8.03 -1.80
C THR A 108 -9.44 8.12 -1.37
N ASN A 109 -10.34 8.29 -2.34
CA ASN A 109 -11.77 8.43 -2.11
C ASN A 109 -12.56 7.18 -2.56
N ILE A 110 -12.34 6.69 -3.78
CA ILE A 110 -13.15 5.60 -4.36
C ILE A 110 -13.02 4.30 -3.56
N MET A 111 -11.84 4.03 -2.98
CA MET A 111 -11.62 2.85 -2.13
C MET A 111 -12.40 2.90 -0.82
N ARG A 112 -12.99 4.05 -0.47
CA ARG A 112 -13.85 4.22 0.70
C ARG A 112 -15.32 3.95 0.40
N SER A 113 -15.67 3.74 -0.87
CA SER A 113 -17.03 3.42 -1.29
C SER A 113 -17.57 2.20 -0.55
N SER A 114 -18.87 2.22 -0.23
CA SER A 114 -19.60 1.08 0.32
C SER A 114 -20.07 0.11 -0.77
N PHE A 115 -20.07 0.55 -2.03
CA PHE A 115 -20.50 -0.27 -3.16
C PHE A 115 -19.51 -1.41 -3.45
N PRO A 116 -19.98 -2.53 -4.03
CA PRO A 116 -19.10 -3.63 -4.40
C PRO A 116 -18.03 -3.22 -5.41
N PHE A 117 -16.91 -3.94 -5.37
CA PHE A 117 -15.90 -3.93 -6.42
C PHE A 117 -15.38 -5.35 -6.64
N GLN A 118 -14.82 -5.59 -7.82
CA GLN A 118 -14.23 -6.87 -8.20
C GLN A 118 -12.71 -6.72 -8.27
N ILE A 119 -12.00 -7.65 -7.66
CA ILE A 119 -10.56 -7.84 -7.89
C ILE A 119 -10.40 -8.96 -8.92
N VAL A 120 -9.64 -8.66 -9.98
CA VAL A 120 -9.11 -9.64 -10.92
C VAL A 120 -7.59 -9.64 -10.75
N GLN A 121 -7.04 -10.75 -10.29
CA GLN A 121 -5.61 -10.89 -10.02
C GLN A 121 -4.95 -11.70 -11.13
N GLU A 122 -4.11 -11.03 -11.92
CA GLU A 122 -3.27 -11.63 -12.95
C GLU A 122 -1.79 -11.46 -12.55
N PRO A 123 -0.86 -12.27 -13.08
CA PRO A 123 0.54 -12.22 -12.67
C PRO A 123 1.23 -10.86 -12.84
N ASP A 124 0.86 -10.12 -13.89
CA ASP A 124 1.45 -8.82 -14.27
C ASP A 124 0.54 -7.63 -13.95
N MET A 125 -0.71 -7.88 -13.55
CA MET A 125 -1.71 -6.84 -13.33
C MET A 125 -2.74 -7.26 -12.28
N ILE A 126 -3.00 -6.40 -11.31
CA ILE A 126 -4.17 -6.54 -10.44
C ILE A 126 -5.16 -5.44 -10.82
N THR A 127 -6.35 -5.85 -11.27
CA THR A 127 -7.40 -4.93 -11.70
C THR A 127 -8.51 -4.86 -10.67
N LEU A 128 -8.79 -3.65 -10.16
CA LEU A 128 -9.95 -3.35 -9.32
C LEU A 128 -11.01 -2.70 -10.21
N LYS A 129 -12.16 -3.35 -10.34
CA LYS A 129 -13.31 -2.81 -11.07
C LYS A 129 -14.33 -2.34 -10.05
N MET A 130 -14.60 -1.05 -10.02
CA MET A 130 -15.54 -0.45 -9.08
C MET A 130 -16.94 -0.48 -9.69
N GLU A 131 -17.96 -0.83 -8.89
CA GLU A 131 -19.34 -0.60 -9.29
C GLU A 131 -19.64 0.92 -9.34
N SER A 132 -19.14 1.65 -8.34
CA SER A 132 -19.25 3.10 -8.28
C SER A 132 -18.45 3.77 -9.38
N CYS A 133 -19.08 4.71 -10.08
CA CYS A 133 -18.47 5.54 -11.12
C CYS A 133 -17.89 4.77 -12.33
N GLU A 134 -18.21 3.48 -12.48
CA GLU A 134 -17.65 2.56 -13.48
C GLU A 134 -16.11 2.62 -13.57
N GLN A 135 -15.44 2.99 -12.47
CA GLN A 135 -14.01 3.22 -12.48
C GLN A 135 -13.25 1.89 -12.48
N VAL A 136 -12.21 1.82 -13.29
CA VAL A 136 -11.28 0.71 -13.31
C VAL A 136 -9.92 1.21 -12.87
N ARG A 137 -9.37 0.59 -11.83
CA ARG A 137 -8.02 0.82 -11.36
C ARG A 137 -7.14 -0.37 -11.73
N LYS A 138 -5.95 -0.07 -12.23
CA LYS A 138 -4.95 -1.05 -12.67
C LYS A 138 -3.71 -0.89 -11.81
N VAL A 139 -3.27 -1.97 -11.18
CA VAL A 139 -2.05 -2.05 -10.40
C VAL A 139 -1.05 -2.89 -11.18
N HIS A 140 -0.02 -2.23 -11.72
CA HIS A 140 1.03 -2.87 -12.49
C HIS A 140 1.96 -3.66 -11.58
N MET A 141 2.12 -4.95 -11.85
CA MET A 141 3.00 -5.85 -11.09
C MET A 141 4.33 -6.07 -11.84
N GLY A 142 5.32 -6.68 -11.17
CA GLY A 142 6.52 -7.18 -11.86
C GLY A 142 7.64 -6.15 -12.09
N GLY A 143 7.77 -5.13 -11.24
CA GLY A 143 8.93 -4.23 -11.24
C GLY A 143 8.84 -3.07 -12.25
N VAL A 144 7.63 -2.68 -12.63
CA VAL A 144 7.37 -1.49 -13.44
C VAL A 144 7.73 -0.23 -12.64
N SER A 145 8.41 0.73 -13.28
CA SER A 145 8.64 2.06 -12.70
C SER A 145 7.47 3.00 -12.99
N HIS A 146 7.23 3.97 -12.11
CA HIS A 146 6.33 5.07 -12.45
C HIS A 146 6.79 5.81 -13.71
N PRO A 147 5.84 6.41 -14.45
CA PRO A 147 6.17 7.27 -15.58
C PRO A 147 6.94 8.53 -15.11
N PRO A 148 7.58 9.27 -16.03
CA PRO A 148 8.23 10.54 -15.70
C PRO A 148 7.24 11.54 -15.10
N GLU A 149 7.70 12.39 -14.17
CA GLU A 149 6.89 13.38 -13.45
C GLU A 149 6.03 14.28 -14.37
N GLU A 150 6.53 14.58 -15.58
CA GLU A 150 5.85 15.42 -16.57
C GLU A 150 4.63 14.73 -17.24
N THR A 151 4.41 13.44 -16.98
CA THR A 151 3.34 12.66 -17.59
C THR A 151 2.00 13.17 -17.08
N PRO A 152 1.02 13.47 -17.96
CA PRO A 152 -0.28 13.97 -17.52
C PRO A 152 -0.95 13.11 -16.44
N HIS A 153 -1.37 13.76 -15.36
CA HIS A 153 -2.03 13.09 -14.25
C HIS A 153 -3.44 12.64 -14.62
N THR A 154 -3.91 11.57 -13.98
CA THR A 154 -5.27 11.04 -14.16
C THR A 154 -5.98 10.92 -12.82
N PHE A 155 -7.30 10.71 -12.82
CA PHE A 155 -8.04 10.46 -11.58
C PHE A 155 -7.56 9.21 -10.84
N MET A 156 -7.20 8.15 -11.57
CA MET A 156 -6.71 6.90 -10.97
C MET A 156 -5.21 6.90 -10.69
N GLY A 157 -4.48 7.86 -11.24
CA GLY A 157 -3.02 7.89 -11.21
C GLY A 157 -2.38 6.69 -11.91
N HIS A 158 -1.14 6.40 -11.53
CA HIS A 158 -0.40 5.22 -11.95
C HIS A 158 -0.03 4.40 -10.72
N SER A 159 -0.57 3.19 -10.59
CA SER A 159 -0.32 2.30 -9.45
C SER A 159 0.67 1.20 -9.83
N ILE A 160 1.71 1.01 -9.02
CA ILE A 160 2.63 -0.13 -9.10
C ILE A 160 2.50 -0.98 -7.84
N GLY A 161 2.61 -2.29 -7.95
CA GLY A 161 2.47 -3.20 -6.83
C GLY A 161 3.59 -4.23 -6.72
N HIS A 162 3.85 -4.65 -5.49
CA HIS A 162 4.72 -5.77 -5.15
C HIS A 162 4.19 -6.50 -3.92
N TRP A 163 4.61 -7.76 -3.76
CA TRP A 163 4.26 -8.57 -2.59
C TRP A 163 5.33 -8.46 -1.51
N GLU A 164 4.92 -8.24 -0.27
CA GLU A 164 5.73 -8.35 0.94
C GLU A 164 5.13 -9.48 1.79
N GLY A 165 5.59 -10.71 1.58
CA GLY A 165 4.94 -11.90 2.11
C GLY A 165 3.50 -12.00 1.59
N GLN A 166 2.52 -11.98 2.49
CA GLN A 166 1.09 -12.08 2.16
C GLN A 166 0.40 -10.72 1.98
N THR A 167 1.15 -9.62 2.01
CA THR A 167 0.61 -8.26 1.84
C THR A 167 0.95 -7.75 0.45
N LEU A 168 -0.06 -7.32 -0.30
CA LEU A 168 0.15 -6.55 -1.53
C LEU A 168 0.38 -5.09 -1.13
N VAL A 169 1.56 -4.58 -1.44
CA VAL A 169 1.91 -3.17 -1.29
C VAL A 169 1.74 -2.50 -2.64
N VAL A 170 0.99 -1.40 -2.68
CA VAL A 170 0.70 -0.63 -3.89
C VAL A 170 1.12 0.81 -3.68
N HIS A 171 1.99 1.33 -4.53
CA HIS A 171 2.35 2.73 -4.56
C HIS A 171 1.71 3.43 -5.76
N THR A 172 1.05 4.56 -5.52
CA THR A 172 0.33 5.32 -6.55
C THR A 172 0.74 6.78 -6.57
N THR A 173 1.03 7.28 -7.77
CA THR A 173 1.40 8.67 -8.06
C THR A 173 0.65 9.17 -9.29
N HIS A 174 0.97 10.37 -9.79
CA HIS A 174 0.34 10.97 -10.97
C HIS A 174 -1.18 11.11 -10.85
N ILE A 175 -1.66 11.31 -9.62
CA ILE A 175 -3.08 11.50 -9.32
C ILE A 175 -3.38 12.99 -9.53
N ILE A 176 -4.44 13.31 -10.26
CA ILE A 176 -4.93 14.69 -10.39
C ILE A 176 -5.44 15.20 -9.03
N GLU A 177 -5.35 16.51 -8.79
CA GLU A 177 -5.94 17.12 -7.58
C GLU A 177 -7.42 16.72 -7.44
N ASN A 178 -7.79 16.20 -6.27
CA ASN A 178 -9.11 15.71 -5.97
C ASN A 178 -9.41 15.80 -4.46
N TYR A 179 -10.63 15.48 -4.06
CA TYR A 179 -11.05 15.53 -2.67
C TYR A 179 -10.73 14.22 -1.94
N VAL A 180 -10.22 14.35 -0.72
CA VAL A 180 -9.97 13.22 0.20
C VAL A 180 -11.23 12.93 1.04
N ARG A 181 -11.95 13.97 1.44
CA ARG A 181 -13.21 13.91 2.18
C ARG A 181 -14.22 14.89 1.57
N ARG A 182 -15.51 14.52 1.61
CA ARG A 182 -16.64 15.34 1.14
C ARG A 182 -16.97 16.48 2.13
N ASN A 183 -15.95 17.27 2.48
CA ASN A 183 -16.08 18.44 3.33
C ASN A 183 -15.02 19.50 3.00
N GLY A 184 -14.53 19.51 1.76
CA GLY A 184 -13.52 20.45 1.27
C GLY A 184 -12.06 20.01 1.44
N VAL A 185 -11.77 18.94 2.20
CA VAL A 185 -10.39 18.45 2.30
C VAL A 185 -9.95 17.82 0.98
N ALA A 186 -8.93 18.41 0.36
CA ALA A 186 -8.34 17.96 -0.89
C ALA A 186 -6.92 17.39 -0.72
N HIS A 187 -6.43 16.72 -1.75
CA HIS A 187 -5.01 16.41 -1.96
C HIS A 187 -4.54 17.08 -3.25
N SER A 188 -3.27 17.49 -3.29
CA SER A 188 -2.65 18.07 -4.48
C SER A 188 -2.23 17.00 -5.48
N GLU A 189 -1.68 17.44 -6.61
CA GLU A 189 -1.05 16.58 -7.62
C GLU A 189 0.27 15.96 -7.13
N LYS A 190 0.87 16.49 -6.05
CA LYS A 190 2.09 15.94 -5.43
C LYS A 190 1.82 14.80 -4.45
N ILE A 191 0.59 14.30 -4.42
CA ILE A 191 0.21 13.18 -3.58
C ILE A 191 1.01 11.91 -3.93
N GLN A 192 1.45 11.22 -2.89
CA GLN A 192 1.92 9.85 -2.93
C GLN A 192 1.01 9.02 -2.03
N LEU A 193 0.50 7.93 -2.58
CA LEU A 193 -0.40 7.02 -1.88
C LEU A 193 0.25 5.64 -1.81
N GLU A 194 0.60 5.21 -0.60
CA GLU A 194 0.94 3.82 -0.33
C GLU A 194 -0.29 3.11 0.23
N GLU A 195 -0.60 1.95 -0.32
CA GLU A 195 -1.67 1.09 0.12
C GLU A 195 -1.11 -0.29 0.44
N ARG A 196 -1.63 -0.90 1.50
CA ARG A 196 -1.24 -2.24 1.94
C ARG A 196 -2.50 -3.07 2.09
N TYR A 197 -2.66 -4.05 1.21
CA TYR A 197 -3.81 -4.96 1.20
C TYR A 197 -3.41 -6.28 1.85
N THR A 198 -4.16 -6.71 2.87
CA THR A 198 -3.96 -8.00 3.55
C THR A 198 -5.29 -8.70 3.67
N ARG A 199 -5.34 -9.98 3.27
CA ARG A 199 -6.54 -10.81 3.38
C ARG A 199 -6.45 -11.70 4.61
N ASP A 200 -7.55 -11.80 5.35
CA ASP A 200 -7.76 -12.75 6.43
C ASP A 200 -9.15 -13.39 6.29
N GLY A 201 -9.19 -14.61 5.76
CA GLY A 201 -10.43 -15.32 5.43
C GLY A 201 -11.34 -14.53 4.48
N ASP A 202 -12.50 -14.14 4.98
CA ASP A 202 -13.52 -13.36 4.27
C ASP A 202 -13.32 -11.83 4.38
N TYR A 203 -12.24 -11.38 5.01
CA TYR A 203 -11.93 -9.97 5.18
C TYR A 203 -10.72 -9.56 4.35
N LEU A 204 -10.81 -8.40 3.72
CA LEU A 204 -9.70 -7.72 3.07
C LEU A 204 -9.49 -6.39 3.77
N LEU A 205 -8.32 -6.21 4.37
CA LEU A 205 -7.92 -4.98 5.03
C LEU A 205 -7.06 -4.16 4.09
N LEU A 206 -7.44 -2.90 3.89
CA LEU A 206 -6.70 -1.89 3.16
C LEU A 206 -6.22 -0.84 4.14
N MET A 207 -4.91 -0.76 4.35
CA MET A 207 -4.27 0.39 5.00
C MET A 207 -3.80 1.36 3.92
N MET A 208 -4.22 2.62 4.01
CA MET A 208 -3.77 3.69 3.12
C MET A 208 -2.91 4.68 3.92
N ILE A 209 -1.74 5.00 3.40
CA ILE A 209 -0.85 6.05 3.89
C ILE A 209 -0.84 7.12 2.82
N VAL A 210 -1.30 8.31 3.19
CA VAL A 210 -1.41 9.45 2.27
C VAL A 210 -0.37 10.49 2.65
N GLU A 211 0.51 10.77 1.71
CA GLU A 211 1.52 11.82 1.81
C GLU A 211 1.26 12.87 0.74
N ASP A 212 1.08 14.12 1.14
CA ASP A 212 0.99 15.23 0.19
C ASP A 212 1.60 16.48 0.85
N PRO A 213 2.79 16.93 0.38
CA PRO A 213 3.54 18.01 1.00
C PRO A 213 2.90 19.39 0.82
N VAL A 214 1.84 19.52 0.03
CA VAL A 214 1.17 20.80 -0.23
C VAL A 214 0.04 21.02 0.78
N TYR A 215 -0.90 20.08 0.87
CA TYR A 215 -2.10 20.25 1.71
C TYR A 215 -2.01 19.60 3.09
N PHE A 216 -0.99 18.77 3.35
CA PHE A 216 -0.78 18.13 4.66
C PHE A 216 0.59 18.50 5.25
N SER A 217 0.63 18.63 6.58
CA SER A 217 1.85 18.90 7.36
C SER A 217 2.58 17.63 7.79
N ALA A 218 1.91 16.48 7.72
CA ALA A 218 2.49 15.15 7.95
C ALA A 218 1.67 14.09 7.18
N PRO A 219 2.24 12.91 6.89
CA PRO A 219 1.46 11.76 6.45
C PRO A 219 0.32 11.45 7.41
N PHE A 220 -0.81 10.98 6.88
CA PHE A 220 -1.86 10.38 7.70
C PHE A 220 -2.21 9.00 7.17
N MET A 221 -2.73 8.17 8.07
CA MET A 221 -3.10 6.79 7.76
C MET A 221 -4.60 6.59 7.97
N ARG A 222 -5.19 5.70 7.17
CA ARG A 222 -6.54 5.17 7.38
C ARG A 222 -6.57 3.68 7.08
N VAL A 223 -7.46 2.96 7.74
CA VAL A 223 -7.69 1.54 7.49
C VAL A 223 -9.14 1.34 7.09
N ILE A 224 -9.36 0.50 6.08
CA ILE A 224 -10.67 0.17 5.53
C ILE A 224 -10.78 -1.35 5.51
N ALA A 225 -11.88 -1.87 6.03
CA ALA A 225 -12.21 -3.28 5.91
C ALA A 225 -13.24 -3.49 4.80
N PHE A 226 -13.03 -4.55 4.03
CA PHE A 226 -13.96 -5.08 3.06
C PHE A 226 -14.33 -6.51 3.42
N ARG A 227 -15.56 -6.89 3.11
CA ARG A 227 -16.04 -8.27 3.25
C ARG A 227 -16.16 -8.90 1.88
N HIS A 228 -15.72 -10.15 1.77
CA HIS A 228 -15.88 -10.97 0.59
C HIS A 228 -17.37 -11.22 0.32
N ARG A 229 -17.77 -11.15 -0.95
CA ARG A 229 -19.16 -11.22 -1.41
C ARG A 229 -19.33 -12.33 -2.46
N PRO A 230 -19.29 -13.62 -2.06
CA PRO A 230 -19.46 -14.74 -2.98
C PRO A 230 -20.87 -14.83 -3.56
N ASP A 231 -21.84 -14.11 -2.97
CA ASP A 231 -23.21 -14.00 -3.45
C ASP A 231 -23.37 -13.06 -4.66
N VAL A 232 -22.39 -12.19 -4.90
CA VAL A 232 -22.37 -11.29 -6.06
C VAL A 232 -21.73 -12.01 -7.24
N THR A 233 -22.43 -12.11 -8.36
CA THR A 233 -21.95 -12.78 -9.58
C THR A 233 -21.54 -11.82 -10.69
N ALA A 234 -21.99 -10.57 -10.62
CA ALA A 234 -21.62 -9.50 -11.54
C ALA A 234 -21.78 -8.14 -10.85
N LEU A 235 -20.87 -7.20 -11.15
CA LEU A 235 -21.05 -5.79 -10.80
C LEU A 235 -22.20 -5.20 -11.62
N ARG A 236 -22.82 -4.14 -11.10
CA ARG A 236 -23.79 -3.31 -11.84
C ARG A 236 -23.27 -1.88 -11.92
N PRO A 237 -22.22 -1.62 -12.75
CA PRO A 237 -21.58 -0.33 -12.78
C PRO A 237 -22.57 0.79 -13.16
N TYR A 238 -22.36 1.97 -12.59
CA TYR A 238 -23.11 3.17 -12.91
C TYR A 238 -22.15 4.38 -13.00
N PRO A 239 -22.41 5.35 -13.89
CA PRO A 239 -21.54 6.51 -14.08
C PRO A 239 -21.48 7.39 -12.83
N CYS A 240 -20.43 8.19 -12.68
CA CYS A 240 -20.44 9.24 -11.66
C CYS A 240 -21.64 10.15 -11.90
N GLY A 241 -22.40 10.45 -10.84
CA GLY A 241 -23.58 11.33 -10.89
C GLY A 241 -24.94 10.64 -10.81
N GLY A 242 -25.00 9.33 -11.12
CA GLY A 242 -26.24 8.53 -11.09
C GLY A 242 -27.08 8.67 -12.35
#